data_AF-A0A520VTF7-F1
#
_entry.id   AF-A0A520VTF7-F1
#
_cell.length_a   1.000
_cell.length_b   1.000
_cell.length_c   1.000
_cell.angle_alpha   90.00
_cell.angle_beta   90.00
_cell.angle_gamma   90.00
#
_symmetry.space_group_name_H-M   'P 1'
#
loop_
_entity.id
_entity.type
_entity.pdbx_description
1 polymer ?
#
loop_
_entity_poly.entity_id
_entity_poly.type
_entity_poly.pdbx_seq_one_letter_code
_entity_poly.pdbx_strand_id
1 'polypeptide(L)'
;MQRLLLKILLYFFLSNCALVGASHSYAQADVDQTKALLETRELIELGKYEEADAIIIARLKEKPRDAQWRYLEALLKAEMGLSTNNKDIVDNAVFLFERLSEEFPELPEPYNNLAVLYDKMGQEQKAIKSFKLAILNNPDYALAYENLADLYLFLARETYLEGISKSRKNNDRLEAKSNFLKNIPFFPSKSLDLDTLKKEGAAK
;
A
#
# COMPACT_ATOMS: atom_id res chain seq x y z
N MET A 1 -29.68 -45.53 33.38
CA MET A 1 -28.60 -44.52 33.44
C MET A 1 -27.52 -44.68 32.36
N GLN A 2 -27.05 -45.89 32.02
CA GLN A 2 -26.01 -46.10 30.98
C GLN A 2 -26.30 -45.50 29.58
N ARG A 3 -27.54 -45.55 29.09
CA ARG A 3 -27.89 -44.99 27.76
C ARG A 3 -27.82 -43.45 27.67
N LEU A 4 -27.89 -42.75 28.80
CA LEU A 4 -27.83 -41.28 28.84
C LEU A 4 -26.37 -40.79 28.82
N LEU A 5 -25.49 -41.46 29.56
CA LEU A 5 -24.03 -41.21 29.55
C LEU A 5 -23.39 -41.45 28.18
N LEU A 6 -23.81 -42.50 27.46
CA LEU A 6 -23.29 -42.78 26.12
C LEU A 6 -23.65 -41.69 25.11
N LYS A 7 -24.85 -41.09 25.22
CA LYS A 7 -25.28 -39.97 24.35
C LYS A 7 -24.51 -38.69 24.64
N ILE A 8 -24.21 -38.38 25.91
CA ILE A 8 -23.45 -37.19 26.30
C ILE A 8 -21.99 -37.29 25.85
N LEU A 9 -21.34 -38.47 26.01
CA LEU A 9 -19.99 -38.69 25.51
C LEU A 9 -19.90 -38.59 23.98
N LEU A 10 -20.88 -39.16 23.26
CA LEU A 10 -20.92 -39.09 21.79
C LEU A 10 -21.10 -37.65 21.30
N TYR A 11 -21.91 -36.84 21.99
CA TYR A 11 -22.14 -35.44 21.67
C TYR A 11 -20.88 -34.58 21.91
N PHE A 12 -20.16 -34.83 23.00
CA PHE A 12 -18.88 -34.18 23.28
C PHE A 12 -17.80 -34.54 22.25
N PHE A 13 -17.74 -35.81 21.82
CA PHE A 13 -16.78 -36.26 20.80
C PHE A 13 -17.10 -35.69 19.41
N LEU A 14 -18.37 -35.66 19.01
CA LEU A 14 -18.82 -35.07 17.74
C LEU A 14 -18.62 -33.55 17.71
N SER A 15 -18.88 -32.86 18.83
CA SER A 15 -18.69 -31.41 18.93
C SER A 15 -17.20 -31.02 18.89
N ASN A 16 -16.32 -31.77 19.56
CA ASN A 16 -14.87 -31.52 19.50
C ASN A 16 -14.26 -31.83 18.13
N CYS A 17 -14.69 -32.89 17.44
CA CYS A 17 -14.22 -33.17 16.07
C CYS A 17 -14.64 -32.07 15.07
N ALA A 18 -15.84 -31.52 15.20
CA ALA A 18 -16.31 -30.42 14.34
C ALA A 18 -15.52 -29.12 14.58
N LEU A 19 -15.19 -28.80 15.83
CA LEU A 19 -14.37 -27.63 16.18
C LEU A 19 -12.93 -27.75 15.68
N VAL A 20 -12.31 -28.92 15.84
CA VAL A 20 -10.94 -29.17 15.33
C VAL A 20 -10.93 -29.15 13.79
N GLY A 21 -11.89 -29.79 13.12
CA GLY A 21 -12.01 -29.77 11.66
C GLY A 21 -12.24 -28.37 11.09
N ALA A 22 -13.10 -27.56 11.73
CA ALA A 22 -13.34 -26.18 11.33
C ALA A 22 -12.06 -25.33 11.50
N SER A 23 -11.39 -25.43 12.66
CA SER A 23 -10.15 -24.67 12.91
C SER A 23 -9.03 -25.00 11.89
N HIS A 24 -8.93 -26.26 11.47
CA HIS A 24 -7.97 -26.67 10.45
C HIS A 24 -8.35 -26.15 9.05
N SER A 25 -9.64 -26.17 8.69
CA SER A 25 -10.10 -25.60 7.41
C SER A 25 -9.95 -24.09 7.34
N TYR A 26 -10.14 -23.38 8.47
CA TYR A 26 -9.93 -21.93 8.55
C TYR A 26 -8.45 -21.57 8.42
N ALA A 27 -7.56 -22.29 9.12
CA ALA A 27 -6.12 -22.08 9.00
C ALA A 27 -5.61 -22.33 7.57
N GLN A 28 -6.12 -23.38 6.91
CA GLN A 28 -5.75 -23.67 5.52
C GLN A 28 -6.24 -22.59 4.55
N ALA A 29 -7.47 -22.09 4.72
CA ALA A 29 -8.02 -21.03 3.87
C ALA A 29 -7.25 -19.70 4.01
N ASP A 30 -6.75 -19.38 5.21
CA ASP A 30 -5.96 -18.17 5.45
C ASP A 30 -4.54 -18.28 4.84
N VAL A 31 -3.94 -19.47 4.88
CA VAL A 31 -2.68 -19.77 4.17
C VAL A 31 -2.88 -19.67 2.66
N ASP A 32 -3.96 -20.23 2.12
CA ASP A 32 -4.26 -20.19 0.68
C ASP A 32 -4.52 -18.74 0.20
N GLN A 33 -5.19 -17.92 1.00
CA GLN A 33 -5.36 -16.49 0.73
C GLN A 33 -4.02 -15.75 0.75
N THR A 34 -3.20 -15.97 1.77
CA THR A 34 -1.87 -15.33 1.89
C THR A 34 -0.99 -15.67 0.70
N LYS A 35 -0.95 -16.93 0.29
CA LYS A 35 -0.19 -17.36 -0.90
C LYS A 35 -0.68 -16.67 -2.17
N ALA A 36 -1.99 -16.59 -2.36
CA ALA A 36 -2.56 -15.94 -3.55
C ALA A 36 -2.26 -14.43 -3.60
N LEU A 37 -2.27 -13.75 -2.45
CA LEU A 37 -1.89 -12.33 -2.35
C LEU A 37 -0.42 -12.12 -2.74
N LEU A 38 0.48 -12.97 -2.25
CA LEU A 38 1.91 -12.92 -2.57
C LEU A 38 2.19 -13.19 -4.05
N GLU A 39 1.57 -14.24 -4.60
CA GLU A 39 1.68 -14.56 -6.03
C GLU A 39 1.18 -13.41 -6.91
N THR A 40 0.04 -12.81 -6.56
CA THR A 40 -0.52 -11.67 -7.29
C THR A 40 0.41 -10.47 -7.23
N ARG A 41 1.02 -10.19 -6.08
CA ARG A 41 2.00 -9.13 -5.92
C ARG A 41 3.24 -9.37 -6.78
N GLU A 42 3.78 -10.59 -6.77
CA GLU A 42 4.93 -10.96 -7.61
C GLU A 42 4.61 -10.75 -9.10
N LEU A 43 3.40 -11.10 -9.55
CA LEU A 43 2.96 -10.83 -10.91
C LEU A 43 2.93 -9.32 -11.23
N ILE A 44 2.48 -8.48 -10.29
CA ILE A 44 2.53 -7.01 -10.44
C ILE A 44 3.98 -6.53 -10.57
N GLU A 45 4.88 -7.00 -9.70
CA GLU A 45 6.31 -6.66 -9.72
C GLU A 45 7.00 -7.08 -11.03
N LEU A 46 6.60 -8.20 -11.59
CA LEU A 46 7.09 -8.71 -12.88
C LEU A 46 6.45 -8.02 -14.10
N GLY A 47 5.53 -7.08 -13.89
CA GLY A 47 4.80 -6.40 -14.97
C GLY A 47 3.77 -7.29 -15.69
N LYS A 48 3.43 -8.44 -15.12
CA LYS A 48 2.45 -9.40 -15.66
C LYS A 48 1.03 -8.99 -15.25
N TYR A 49 0.63 -7.80 -15.67
CA TYR A 49 -0.59 -7.13 -15.21
C TYR A 49 -1.87 -7.91 -15.54
N GLU A 50 -1.93 -8.57 -16.69
CA GLU A 50 -3.10 -9.34 -17.12
C GLU A 50 -3.35 -10.57 -16.24
N GLU A 51 -2.27 -11.29 -15.88
CA GLU A 51 -2.34 -12.45 -14.98
C GLU A 51 -2.78 -12.01 -13.57
N ALA A 52 -2.22 -10.90 -13.07
CA ALA A 52 -2.59 -10.33 -11.77
C ALA A 52 -4.06 -9.86 -11.73
N ASP A 53 -4.51 -9.14 -12.77
CA ASP A 53 -5.89 -8.63 -12.86
C ASP A 53 -6.91 -9.77 -12.85
N ALA A 54 -6.63 -10.87 -13.56
CA ALA A 54 -7.48 -12.04 -13.59
C ALA A 54 -7.69 -12.66 -12.19
N ILE A 55 -6.61 -12.77 -11.39
CA ILE A 55 -6.69 -13.27 -10.02
C ILE A 55 -7.50 -12.30 -9.15
N ILE A 56 -7.20 -11.00 -9.22
CA ILE A 56 -7.88 -9.96 -8.44
C ILE A 56 -9.38 -9.95 -8.73
N ILE A 57 -9.79 -9.96 -10.00
CA ILE A 57 -11.20 -9.98 -10.41
C ILE A 57 -11.92 -11.22 -9.85
N ALA A 58 -11.29 -12.40 -9.94
CA ALA A 58 -11.88 -13.63 -9.42
C ALA A 58 -12.12 -13.54 -7.91
N ARG A 59 -11.17 -12.95 -7.16
CA ARG A 59 -11.24 -12.80 -5.70
C ARG A 59 -12.24 -11.74 -5.26
N LEU A 60 -12.26 -10.59 -5.93
CA LEU A 60 -13.22 -9.53 -5.65
C LEU A 60 -14.64 -9.92 -6.04
N LYS A 61 -14.84 -10.84 -7.00
CA LYS A 61 -16.17 -11.41 -7.27
C LYS A 61 -16.72 -12.18 -6.07
N GLU A 62 -15.88 -12.90 -5.32
CA GLU A 62 -16.27 -13.65 -4.12
C GLU A 62 -16.39 -12.75 -2.90
N LYS A 63 -15.43 -11.82 -2.72
CA LYS A 63 -15.35 -10.90 -1.57
C LYS A 63 -15.13 -9.45 -2.05
N PRO A 64 -16.18 -8.74 -2.52
CA PRO A 64 -16.03 -7.42 -3.15
C PRO A 64 -15.48 -6.32 -2.23
N ARG A 65 -15.52 -6.54 -0.91
CA ARG A 65 -15.07 -5.58 0.11
C ARG A 65 -13.77 -6.00 0.80
N ASP A 66 -13.10 -7.05 0.34
CA ASP A 66 -11.83 -7.46 0.92
C ASP A 66 -10.76 -6.40 0.66
N ALA A 67 -10.28 -5.79 1.74
CA ALA A 67 -9.32 -4.68 1.67
C ALA A 67 -8.01 -5.09 1.01
N GLN A 68 -7.53 -6.31 1.24
CA GLN A 68 -6.25 -6.78 0.70
C GLN A 68 -6.32 -6.91 -0.82
N TRP A 69 -7.42 -7.45 -1.34
CA TRP A 69 -7.62 -7.58 -2.80
C TRP A 69 -7.86 -6.25 -3.49
N ARG A 70 -8.61 -5.33 -2.87
CA ARG A 70 -8.79 -3.96 -3.37
C ARG A 70 -7.50 -3.15 -3.35
N TYR A 71 -6.66 -3.39 -2.36
CA TYR A 71 -5.32 -2.79 -2.29
C TYR A 71 -4.41 -3.30 -3.40
N LEU A 72 -4.41 -4.60 -3.68
CA LEU A 72 -3.69 -5.15 -4.83
C LEU A 72 -4.25 -4.65 -6.17
N GLU A 73 -5.57 -4.45 -6.28
CA GLU A 73 -6.17 -3.80 -7.45
C GLU A 73 -5.62 -2.38 -7.65
N ALA A 74 -5.60 -1.58 -6.58
CA ALA A 74 -5.06 -0.22 -6.62
C ALA A 74 -3.56 -0.20 -7.00
N LEU A 75 -2.77 -1.10 -6.42
CA LEU A 75 -1.35 -1.28 -6.76
C LEU A 75 -1.14 -1.69 -8.21
N LEU A 76 -1.92 -2.66 -8.70
CA LEU A 76 -1.87 -3.09 -10.09
C LEU A 76 -2.13 -1.91 -11.03
N LYS A 77 -3.20 -1.15 -10.80
CA LYS A 77 -3.52 0.02 -11.65
C LYS A 77 -2.44 1.08 -11.53
N ALA A 78 -1.88 1.30 -10.35
CA ALA A 78 -0.80 2.26 -10.16
C ALA A 78 0.46 1.87 -10.96
N GLU A 79 0.98 0.64 -10.80
CA GLU A 79 2.16 0.16 -11.54
C GLU A 79 1.90 0.12 -13.05
N MET A 80 0.76 -0.42 -13.47
CA MET A 80 0.37 -0.48 -14.89
C MET A 80 0.28 0.93 -15.49
N GLY A 81 -0.41 1.85 -14.81
CA GLY A 81 -0.60 3.23 -15.29
C GLY A 81 0.71 4.00 -15.38
N LEU A 82 1.59 3.87 -14.39
CA LEU A 82 2.92 4.49 -14.41
C LEU A 82 3.82 3.87 -15.48
N SER A 83 3.86 2.54 -15.58
CA SER A 83 4.68 1.82 -16.56
C SER A 83 4.25 2.07 -18.00
N THR A 84 2.95 2.27 -18.24
CA THR A 84 2.39 2.56 -19.57
C THR A 84 2.24 4.06 -19.85
N ASN A 85 2.59 4.91 -18.87
CA ASN A 85 2.35 6.36 -18.91
C ASN A 85 0.89 6.72 -19.27
N ASN A 86 -0.06 5.95 -18.72
CA ASN A 86 -1.48 6.12 -18.95
C ASN A 86 -2.15 6.82 -17.77
N LYS A 87 -2.49 8.09 -17.98
CA LYS A 87 -3.08 8.95 -16.94
C LYS A 87 -4.42 8.42 -16.43
N ASP A 88 -5.27 7.88 -17.29
CA ASP A 88 -6.60 7.41 -16.87
C ASP A 88 -6.50 6.20 -15.91
N ILE A 89 -5.50 5.35 -16.12
CA ILE A 89 -5.22 4.21 -15.22
C ILE A 89 -4.62 4.70 -13.90
N VAL A 90 -3.74 5.70 -13.93
CA VAL A 90 -3.21 6.34 -12.71
C VAL A 90 -4.34 7.01 -11.91
N ASP A 91 -5.24 7.74 -12.57
CA ASP A 91 -6.39 8.38 -11.93
C ASP A 91 -7.34 7.33 -11.31
N ASN A 92 -7.50 6.16 -11.95
CA ASN A 92 -8.22 5.02 -11.37
C ASN A 92 -7.54 4.49 -10.09
N ALA A 93 -6.22 4.34 -10.10
CA ALA A 93 -5.46 3.91 -8.92
C ALA A 93 -5.60 4.89 -7.75
N VAL A 94 -5.53 6.20 -8.03
CA VAL A 94 -5.78 7.26 -7.04
C VAL A 94 -7.18 7.10 -6.45
N PHE A 95 -8.20 6.94 -7.29
CA PHE A 95 -9.57 6.73 -6.81
C PHE A 95 -9.68 5.50 -5.89
N LEU A 96 -9.07 4.37 -6.27
CA LEU A 96 -9.11 3.15 -5.45
C LEU A 96 -8.43 3.34 -4.09
N PHE A 97 -7.27 3.99 -4.04
CA PHE A 97 -6.60 4.28 -2.77
C PHE A 97 -7.34 5.34 -1.93
N GLU A 98 -7.97 6.34 -2.54
CA GLU A 98 -8.83 7.30 -1.84
C GLU A 98 -9.99 6.56 -1.16
N ARG A 99 -10.65 5.65 -1.88
CA ARG A 99 -11.72 4.80 -1.32
C ARG A 99 -11.23 3.89 -0.19
N LEU A 100 -10.04 3.29 -0.32
CA LEU A 100 -9.43 2.51 0.76
C LEU A 100 -9.13 3.37 1.99
N SER A 101 -8.62 4.58 1.78
CA SER A 101 -8.31 5.53 2.85
C SER A 101 -9.55 6.09 3.55
N GLU A 102 -10.69 6.14 2.85
CA GLU A 102 -11.98 6.53 3.42
C GLU A 102 -12.60 5.40 4.26
N GLU A 103 -12.48 4.16 3.79
CA GLU A 103 -13.11 3.00 4.42
C GLU A 103 -12.25 2.42 5.56
N PHE A 104 -10.93 2.56 5.47
CA PHE A 104 -9.95 2.07 6.44
C PHE A 104 -8.95 3.18 6.80
N PRO A 105 -9.41 4.27 7.45
CA PRO A 105 -8.59 5.45 7.73
C PRO A 105 -7.42 5.20 8.68
N GLU A 106 -7.39 4.06 9.36
CA GLU A 106 -6.30 3.61 10.22
C GLU A 106 -5.12 2.99 9.46
N LEU A 107 -5.33 2.57 8.20
CA LEU A 107 -4.29 1.92 7.42
C LEU A 107 -3.32 2.96 6.85
N PRO A 108 -2.02 2.89 7.17
CA PRO A 108 -1.06 3.86 6.68
C PRO A 108 -0.68 3.65 5.20
N GLU A 109 -0.78 2.42 4.68
CA GLU A 109 -0.27 2.06 3.36
C GLU A 109 -1.02 2.74 2.20
N PRO A 110 -2.37 2.81 2.20
CA PRO A 110 -3.10 3.57 1.17
C PRO A 110 -2.70 5.05 1.11
N TYR A 111 -2.45 5.70 2.26
CA TYR A 111 -1.98 7.08 2.29
C TYR A 111 -0.57 7.23 1.72
N ASN A 112 0.34 6.31 2.03
CA ASN A 112 1.68 6.32 1.44
C ASN A 112 1.63 6.17 -0.09
N ASN A 113 0.81 5.25 -0.61
CA ASN A 113 0.68 5.06 -2.05
C ASN A 113 0.00 6.24 -2.75
N LEU A 114 -1.03 6.84 -2.15
CA LEU A 114 -1.61 8.10 -2.65
C LEU A 114 -0.54 9.18 -2.75
N ALA A 115 0.31 9.28 -1.74
CA ALA A 115 1.35 10.29 -1.70
C ALA A 115 2.37 10.11 -2.83
N VAL A 116 2.83 8.87 -3.06
CA VAL A 116 3.71 8.51 -4.19
C VAL A 116 3.05 8.84 -5.52
N LEU A 117 1.77 8.54 -5.71
CA LEU A 117 1.05 8.88 -6.94
C LEU A 117 0.92 10.39 -7.13
N TYR A 118 0.54 11.14 -6.09
CA TYR A 118 0.45 12.59 -6.16
C TYR A 118 1.81 13.24 -6.44
N ASP A 119 2.90 12.73 -5.88
CA ASP A 119 4.26 13.19 -6.16
C ASP A 119 4.61 13.02 -7.65
N LYS A 120 4.37 11.82 -8.20
CA LYS A 120 4.57 11.55 -9.64
C LYS A 120 3.71 12.41 -10.56
N MET A 121 2.55 12.88 -10.08
CA MET A 121 1.68 13.81 -10.80
C MET A 121 2.06 15.30 -10.61
N GLY A 122 3.08 15.62 -9.81
CA GLY A 122 3.46 16.99 -9.47
C GLY A 122 2.50 17.68 -8.48
N GLN A 123 1.65 16.92 -7.80
CA GLN A 123 0.69 17.41 -6.80
C GLN A 123 1.32 17.42 -5.40
N GLU A 124 2.42 18.14 -5.25
CA GLU A 124 3.31 18.15 -4.07
C GLU A 124 2.59 18.32 -2.73
N GLN A 125 1.65 19.27 -2.65
CA GLN A 125 0.92 19.55 -1.42
C GLN A 125 0.03 18.39 -0.99
N LYS A 126 -0.57 17.68 -1.96
CA LYS A 126 -1.34 16.48 -1.67
C LYS A 126 -0.42 15.34 -1.24
N ALA A 127 0.72 15.17 -1.90
CA ALA A 127 1.72 14.18 -1.52
C ALA A 127 2.20 14.35 -0.08
N ILE A 128 2.61 15.57 0.29
CA ILE A 128 3.03 15.90 1.67
C ILE A 128 1.92 15.60 2.68
N LYS A 129 0.67 15.99 2.37
CA LYS A 129 -0.47 15.73 3.26
C LYS A 129 -0.69 14.23 3.46
N SER A 130 -0.67 13.45 2.38
CA SER A 130 -0.89 12.01 2.43
C SER A 130 0.23 11.27 3.16
N PHE A 131 1.52 11.60 2.92
CA PHE A 131 2.62 11.03 3.72
C PHE A 131 2.47 11.33 5.21
N LYS A 132 2.07 12.55 5.57
CA LYS A 132 1.82 12.91 6.97
C LYS A 132 0.66 12.12 7.59
N LEU A 133 -0.37 11.78 6.81
CA LEU A 133 -1.44 10.90 7.28
C LEU A 133 -0.96 9.47 7.48
N ALA A 134 -0.13 8.94 6.58
CA ALA A 134 0.50 7.62 6.76
C ALA A 134 1.32 7.57 8.06
N ILE A 135 2.15 8.58 8.31
CA ILE A 135 2.95 8.72 9.53
C ILE A 135 2.07 8.89 10.78
N LEU A 136 0.98 9.65 10.68
CA LEU A 136 0.06 9.85 11.80
C LEU A 136 -0.60 8.54 12.24
N ASN A 137 -1.00 7.71 11.27
CA ASN A 137 -1.66 6.44 11.54
C ASN A 137 -0.68 5.35 11.98
N ASN A 138 0.55 5.36 11.47
CA ASN A 138 1.62 4.51 11.95
C ASN A 138 2.93 5.31 12.13
N PRO A 139 3.21 5.79 13.36
CA PRO A 139 4.42 6.54 13.66
C PRO A 139 5.75 5.79 13.44
N ASP A 140 5.72 4.46 13.30
CA ASP A 140 6.88 3.61 13.04
C ASP A 140 7.02 3.22 11.54
N TYR A 141 6.18 3.79 10.67
CA TYR A 141 6.16 3.46 9.24
C TYR A 141 7.32 4.12 8.49
N ALA A 142 8.49 3.49 8.58
CA ALA A 142 9.76 3.99 8.06
C ALA A 142 9.68 4.42 6.58
N LEU A 143 8.96 3.67 5.74
CA LEU A 143 8.80 3.96 4.32
C LEU A 143 8.14 5.32 4.06
N ALA A 144 7.15 5.72 4.86
CA ALA A 144 6.49 7.01 4.72
C ALA A 144 7.40 8.17 5.13
N TYR A 145 8.28 7.99 6.13
CA TYR A 145 9.30 8.97 6.48
C TYR A 145 10.36 9.12 5.40
N GLU A 146 10.84 8.00 4.84
CA GLU A 146 11.80 7.98 3.75
C GLU A 146 11.25 8.76 2.54
N ASN A 147 10.05 8.37 2.07
CA ASN A 147 9.42 9.03 0.93
C ASN A 147 9.14 10.53 1.18
N LEU A 148 8.69 10.92 2.37
CA LEU A 148 8.46 12.33 2.71
C LEU A 148 9.77 13.13 2.78
N ALA A 149 10.84 12.54 3.30
CA ALA A 149 12.15 13.16 3.37
C ALA A 149 12.73 13.38 1.98
N ASP A 150 12.62 12.39 1.09
CA ASP A 150 13.06 12.50 -0.30
C ASP A 150 12.28 13.58 -1.05
N LEU A 151 10.96 13.66 -0.85
CA LEU A 151 10.15 14.75 -1.40
C LEU A 151 10.64 16.11 -0.87
N TYR A 152 10.92 16.26 0.42
CA TYR A 152 11.45 17.52 0.95
C TYR A 152 12.84 17.88 0.40
N LEU A 153 13.73 16.90 0.22
CA LEU A 153 15.03 17.11 -0.40
C LEU A 153 14.91 17.58 -1.85
N PHE A 154 14.01 16.96 -2.61
CA PHE A 154 13.68 17.36 -3.97
C PHE A 154 13.19 18.81 -4.02
N LEU A 155 12.17 19.15 -3.23
CA LEU A 155 11.59 20.50 -3.20
C LEU A 155 12.61 21.56 -2.76
N ALA A 156 13.44 21.23 -1.76
CA ALA A 156 14.50 22.12 -1.33
C ALA A 156 15.49 22.39 -2.46
N ARG A 157 15.91 21.35 -3.20
CA ARG A 157 16.82 21.46 -4.33
C ARG A 157 16.23 22.33 -5.44
N GLU A 158 14.99 22.08 -5.84
CA GLU A 158 14.30 22.87 -6.87
C GLU A 158 14.19 24.34 -6.46
N THR A 159 13.83 24.60 -5.21
CA THR A 159 13.76 25.97 -4.68
C THR A 159 15.12 26.69 -4.72
N TYR A 160 16.23 26.00 -4.41
CA TYR A 160 17.56 26.58 -4.54
C TYR A 160 17.93 26.86 -6.00
N LEU A 161 17.63 25.95 -6.92
CA LEU A 161 17.88 26.14 -8.35
C LEU A 161 17.08 27.32 -8.92
N GLU A 162 15.81 27.42 -8.55
CA GLU A 162 14.95 28.56 -8.89
C GLU A 162 15.54 29.88 -8.36
N GLY A 163 15.97 29.89 -7.09
CA GLY A 163 16.61 31.05 -6.47
C GLY A 163 17.90 31.48 -7.18
N ILE A 164 18.75 30.52 -7.59
CA ILE A 164 19.96 30.79 -8.38
C ILE A 164 19.59 31.40 -9.73
N SER A 165 18.61 30.82 -10.42
CA SER A 165 18.16 31.29 -11.74
C SER A 165 17.58 32.71 -11.70
N LYS A 166 16.86 33.07 -10.63
CA LYS A 166 16.21 34.39 -10.49
C LYS A 166 17.11 35.46 -9.88
N SER A 167 18.20 35.09 -9.22
CA SER A 167 19.07 36.06 -8.55
C SER A 167 19.86 36.90 -9.55
N ARG A 168 19.78 38.23 -9.43
CA ARG A 168 20.52 39.17 -10.32
C ARG A 168 22.03 39.21 -10.07
N LYS A 169 22.47 38.66 -8.93
CA LYS A 169 23.87 38.57 -8.53
C LYS A 169 24.16 37.13 -8.12
N ASN A 170 25.40 36.68 -8.32
CA ASN A 170 25.83 35.40 -7.79
C ASN A 170 25.57 35.36 -6.27
N ASN A 171 25.08 34.21 -5.81
CA ASN A 171 24.74 34.00 -4.42
C ASN A 171 25.40 32.71 -3.96
N ASP A 172 26.63 32.84 -3.47
CA ASP A 172 27.48 31.73 -3.04
C ASP A 172 26.77 30.83 -2.03
N ARG A 173 25.87 31.38 -1.21
CA ARG A 173 25.09 30.60 -0.23
C ARG A 173 24.08 29.68 -0.91
N LEU A 174 23.39 30.15 -1.95
CA LEU A 174 22.45 29.32 -2.70
C LEU A 174 23.21 28.25 -3.49
N GLU A 175 24.33 28.61 -4.12
CA GLU A 175 25.18 27.67 -4.86
C GLU A 175 25.74 26.58 -3.96
N ALA A 176 26.30 26.94 -2.80
CA ALA A 176 26.84 25.98 -1.83
C ALA A 176 25.77 24.99 -1.36
N LYS A 177 24.57 25.47 -1.04
CA LYS A 177 23.46 24.61 -0.60
C LYS A 177 22.91 23.73 -1.73
N SER A 178 22.75 24.28 -2.93
CA SER A 178 22.34 23.50 -4.11
C SER A 178 23.34 22.39 -4.40
N ASN A 179 24.64 22.70 -4.35
CA ASN A 179 25.70 21.70 -4.57
C ASN A 179 25.74 20.64 -3.47
N PHE A 180 25.50 21.02 -2.21
CA PHE A 180 25.36 20.04 -1.12
C PHE A 180 24.19 19.07 -1.39
N LEU A 181 23.00 19.58 -1.71
CA LEU A 181 21.83 18.74 -1.98
C LEU A 181 21.98 17.87 -3.23
N LYS A 182 22.71 18.34 -4.26
CA LYS A 182 23.03 17.51 -5.45
C LYS A 182 23.83 16.26 -5.11
N ASN A 183 24.61 16.29 -4.02
CA ASN A 183 25.47 15.18 -3.60
C ASN A 183 24.78 14.24 -2.60
N ILE A 184 23.59 14.59 -2.10
CA ILE A 184 22.79 13.63 -1.33
C ILE A 184 22.22 12.62 -2.33
N PRO A 185 22.44 11.31 -2.14
CA PRO A 185 21.80 10.29 -2.95
C PRO A 185 20.29 10.53 -2.94
N PHE A 186 19.76 10.88 -4.10
CA PHE A 186 18.33 11.06 -4.28
C PHE A 186 17.77 9.76 -4.82
N PHE A 187 16.95 9.10 -4.02
CA PHE A 187 16.13 7.99 -4.45
C PHE A 187 14.74 8.60 -4.69
N PRO A 188 14.38 9.01 -5.92
CA PRO A 188 13.02 9.53 -6.17
C PRO A 188 12.01 8.53 -5.63
N SER A 189 10.94 9.00 -4.97
CA SER A 189 9.87 8.15 -4.44
C SER A 189 9.39 7.20 -5.56
N LYS A 190 9.87 5.96 -5.50
CA LYS A 190 9.78 5.04 -6.65
C LYS A 190 8.95 3.83 -6.33
N SER A 191 9.06 3.29 -5.12
CA SER A 191 8.29 2.13 -4.73
C SER A 191 6.95 2.57 -4.18
N LEU A 192 5.89 2.21 -4.88
CA LEU A 192 4.64 1.94 -4.19
C LEU A 192 4.95 0.96 -3.06
N ASP A 193 4.28 1.12 -1.93
CA ASP A 193 4.29 0.10 -0.90
C ASP A 193 3.57 -1.13 -1.44
N LEU A 194 4.35 -2.09 -1.91
CA LEU A 194 3.82 -3.35 -2.39
C LEU A 194 3.47 -4.28 -1.23
N ASP A 195 3.82 -3.93 0.02
CA ASP A 195 3.40 -4.68 1.18
C ASP A 195 1.89 -4.77 1.28
N THR A 196 1.42 -6.01 1.20
CA THR A 196 0.04 -6.40 1.39
C THR A 196 -0.36 -5.97 2.79
N LEU A 197 -1.48 -5.25 2.88
CA LEU A 197 -2.07 -4.81 4.14
C LEU A 197 -1.97 -5.92 5.19
N LYS A 198 -1.19 -5.66 6.24
CA LYS A 198 -1.23 -6.51 7.42
C LYS A 198 -2.61 -6.31 8.04
N LYS A 199 -3.32 -7.40 8.33
CA LYS A 199 -4.57 -7.33 9.10
C LYS A 199 -4.25 -6.93 10.54
N GLU A 200 -3.89 -5.67 10.76
CA GLU A 200 -3.81 -5.06 12.08
C GLU A 200 -4.98 -4.08 12.19
N GLY A 201 -6.20 -4.59 12.41
CA GLY A 201 -7.35 -3.69 12.56
C GLY A 201 -8.75 -4.28 12.41
N ALA A 202 -8.92 -5.47 11.83
CA ALA A 202 -10.25 -6.07 11.64
C ALA A 202 -10.92 -6.65 12.91
N ALA A 203 -10.51 -6.19 14.10
CA ALA A 203 -11.11 -6.59 15.37
C ALA A 203 -11.12 -5.42 16.37
N LYS A 204 -12.13 -4.56 16.26
CA LYS A 204 -12.84 -4.02 17.42
C LYS A 204 -14.33 -3.96 17.11
#